data_AF-A0A842RF08-F1
#
_entry.id   AF-A0A842RF08-F1
#
_cell.length_a   1.000
_cell.length_b   1.000
_cell.length_c   1.000
_cell.angle_alpha   90.00
_cell.angle_beta   90.00
_cell.angle_gamma   90.00
#
_symmetry.space_group_name_H-M   'P 1'
#
loop_
_entity.id
_entity.type
_entity.pdbx_description
1 polymer ?
#
loop_
_entity_poly.entity_id
_entity_poly.type
_entity_poly.pdbx_seq_one_letter_code
_entity_poly.pdbx_strand_id
1 'polypeptide(L)'
;MKENLMWGINIKDTIAKNLLKRTLNLKDTPNITEQFKLIQALASYKYDEYQQFFPGMRFIESFVLWLDQFEEDNEKKVAYEFIKDRLIFISNNEIKHLVSNVYPDIIVPFMIKYVSELNDIPSYLINKITKNTDFKILKRKSLFLGLSDGARIGFFRRLNKINDLSHEQIWLSYDLSDDKKIDMKEKLKEDLIKIKKDKNLNLNKELNDNRFKLIYLLDDFSASGTSFIRKDNGEYKGKIQRIIESLKKDNEFFSNKITIILILYIASEQAIQQIETYTKEYEKEINFNFDFKLFTIQKIYKDYKVNKQSDGNFCKIIDGKYYDEKVEDEHTNMGGADNMRYGFAKCSLPVVLNHNCPNNSIFLLWSYDYLKTRGLFPRIQRHGSVRK
;
A
#
# COMPACT_ATOMS: atom_id res chain seq x y z
N MET A 1 -30.87 22.60 16.40
CA MET A 1 -30.20 21.68 15.43
C MET A 1 -28.84 21.16 15.93
N LYS A 2 -28.01 21.96 16.63
CA LYS A 2 -26.78 21.47 17.28
C LYS A 2 -27.01 20.55 18.50
N GLU A 3 -28.08 20.76 19.27
CA GLU A 3 -28.38 19.95 20.47
C GLU A 3 -28.81 18.51 20.16
N ASN A 4 -29.59 18.29 19.10
CA ASN A 4 -30.01 16.94 18.69
C ASN A 4 -28.85 16.09 18.13
N LEU A 5 -27.81 16.72 17.55
CA LEU A 5 -26.59 16.02 17.14
C LEU A 5 -25.76 15.59 18.37
N MET A 6 -25.68 16.43 19.41
CA MET A 6 -24.96 16.08 20.64
C MET A 6 -25.66 14.97 21.43
N TRP A 7 -26.99 14.93 21.44
CA TRP A 7 -27.76 13.87 22.11
C TRP A 7 -27.59 12.49 21.45
N GLY A 8 -27.60 12.42 20.11
CA GLY A 8 -27.42 11.18 19.36
C GLY A 8 -26.00 10.59 19.45
N ILE A 9 -24.99 11.44 19.65
CA ILE A 9 -23.60 11.02 19.92
C ILE A 9 -23.51 10.44 21.34
N ASN A 10 -24.08 11.13 22.34
CA ASN A 10 -23.98 10.77 23.75
C ASN A 10 -24.68 9.45 24.12
N ILE A 11 -25.82 9.12 23.48
CA ILE A 11 -26.52 7.84 23.70
C ILE A 11 -25.71 6.65 23.17
N LYS A 12 -25.16 6.77 21.96
CA LYS A 12 -24.37 5.70 21.34
C LYS A 12 -23.09 5.43 22.11
N ASP A 13 -22.42 6.48 22.54
CA ASP A 13 -21.22 6.42 23.37
C ASP A 13 -21.49 5.74 24.72
N THR A 14 -22.66 6.00 25.31
CA THR A 14 -23.09 5.36 26.56
C THR A 14 -23.39 3.86 26.37
N ILE A 15 -24.03 3.48 25.26
CA ILE A 15 -24.34 2.08 24.93
C ILE A 15 -23.04 1.31 24.66
N ALA A 16 -22.15 1.86 23.84
CA ALA A 16 -20.83 1.32 23.54
C ALA A 16 -20.01 1.09 24.83
N LYS A 17 -20.04 2.05 25.75
CA LYS A 17 -19.39 1.95 27.07
C LYS A 17 -19.95 0.82 27.92
N ASN A 18 -21.27 0.68 27.96
CA ASN A 18 -21.92 -0.36 28.75
C ASN A 18 -21.67 -1.76 28.16
N LEU A 19 -21.64 -1.87 26.82
CA LEU A 19 -21.30 -3.10 26.10
C LEU A 19 -19.86 -3.55 26.39
N LEU A 20 -18.87 -2.66 26.29
CA LEU A 20 -17.48 -3.00 26.59
C LEU A 20 -17.27 -3.40 28.05
N LYS A 21 -17.86 -2.64 28.98
CA LYS A 21 -17.79 -2.94 30.42
C LYS A 21 -18.35 -4.33 30.73
N ARG A 22 -19.49 -4.69 30.11
CA ARG A 22 -20.09 -6.01 30.26
C ARG A 22 -19.19 -7.11 29.70
N THR A 23 -18.63 -6.89 28.51
CA THR A 23 -17.88 -7.92 27.76
C THR A 23 -16.58 -8.28 28.43
N LEU A 24 -15.86 -7.29 28.96
CA LEU A 24 -14.56 -7.50 29.60
C LEU A 24 -14.69 -7.98 31.07
N ASN A 25 -15.91 -8.03 31.63
CA ASN A 25 -16.20 -8.38 33.03
C ASN A 25 -15.26 -7.69 34.06
N LEU A 26 -14.77 -6.49 33.71
CA LEU A 26 -13.77 -5.74 34.46
C LEU A 26 -14.46 -5.03 35.61
N LYS A 27 -14.74 -5.75 36.70
CA LYS A 27 -15.25 -5.13 37.92
C LYS A 27 -14.16 -4.37 38.70
N ASP A 28 -12.88 -4.66 38.46
CA ASP A 28 -11.80 -4.26 39.39
C ASP A 28 -10.57 -3.55 38.78
N THR A 29 -10.62 -3.01 37.56
CA THR A 29 -9.50 -2.20 37.05
C THR A 29 -9.69 -0.70 37.38
N PRO A 30 -8.91 -0.11 38.31
CA PRO A 30 -8.76 1.34 38.34
C PRO A 30 -8.23 1.76 36.95
N ASN A 31 -8.81 2.81 36.34
CA ASN A 31 -8.60 3.30 34.96
C ASN A 31 -9.41 2.73 33.78
N ILE A 32 -10.45 1.90 33.98
CA ILE A 32 -11.34 1.46 32.87
C ILE A 32 -11.94 2.64 32.08
N THR A 33 -12.34 3.71 32.78
CA THR A 33 -12.95 4.88 32.12
C THR A 33 -11.95 5.62 31.23
N GLU A 34 -10.68 5.70 31.60
CA GLU A 34 -9.64 6.35 30.79
C GLU A 34 -9.26 5.49 29.58
N GLN A 35 -9.08 4.19 29.82
CA GLN A 35 -8.80 3.21 28.77
C GLN A 35 -9.93 3.15 27.72
N PHE A 36 -11.19 3.25 28.15
CA PHE A 36 -12.34 3.35 27.24
C PHE A 36 -12.33 4.66 26.43
N LYS A 37 -12.08 5.80 27.09
CA LYS A 37 -12.00 7.10 26.41
C LYS A 37 -10.92 7.09 25.32
N LEU A 38 -9.78 6.46 25.57
CA LEU A 38 -8.70 6.33 24.59
C LEU A 38 -9.16 5.54 23.36
N ILE A 39 -9.70 4.34 23.54
CA ILE A 39 -10.14 3.50 22.42
C ILE A 39 -11.28 4.16 21.64
N GLN A 40 -12.20 4.83 22.31
CA GLN A 40 -13.27 5.57 21.66
C GLN A 40 -12.75 6.78 20.87
N ALA A 41 -11.77 7.50 21.43
CA ALA A 41 -11.09 8.57 20.71
C ALA A 41 -10.40 8.03 19.45
N LEU A 42 -9.64 6.93 19.55
CA LEU A 42 -9.00 6.27 18.41
C LEU A 42 -10.01 5.76 17.37
N ALA A 43 -11.13 5.21 17.83
CA ALA A 43 -12.21 4.76 16.96
C ALA A 43 -12.77 5.92 16.14
N SER A 44 -13.21 6.99 16.82
CA SER A 44 -13.79 8.17 16.17
C SER A 44 -12.81 8.92 15.28
N TYR A 45 -11.52 8.92 15.64
CA TYR A 45 -10.47 9.60 14.90
C TYR A 45 -10.03 8.80 13.67
N LYS A 46 -10.05 7.47 13.74
CA LYS A 46 -9.35 6.62 12.77
C LYS A 46 -10.09 5.33 12.40
N TYR A 47 -10.46 4.50 13.37
CA TYR A 47 -10.89 3.12 13.08
C TYR A 47 -12.28 3.04 12.46
N ASP A 48 -13.16 4.00 12.78
CA ASP A 48 -14.50 4.09 12.19
C ASP A 48 -14.46 4.41 10.68
N GLU A 49 -13.31 4.81 10.12
CA GLU A 49 -13.12 4.97 8.68
C GLU A 49 -12.99 3.64 7.92
N TYR A 50 -12.98 2.50 8.61
CA TYR A 50 -12.83 1.19 7.96
C TYR A 50 -14.04 0.88 7.07
N GLN A 51 -13.79 0.78 5.76
CA GLN A 51 -14.83 0.74 4.73
C GLN A 51 -15.58 -0.57 4.63
N GLN A 52 -15.07 -1.65 5.24
CA GLN A 52 -15.71 -2.97 5.18
C GLN A 52 -16.58 -3.26 6.40
N PHE A 53 -16.77 -2.30 7.30
CA PHE A 53 -17.86 -2.40 8.28
C PHE A 53 -19.22 -2.36 7.60
N PHE A 54 -20.15 -3.17 8.09
CA PHE A 54 -21.53 -3.16 7.61
C PHE A 54 -22.21 -1.81 7.89
N PRO A 55 -23.21 -1.40 7.09
CA PRO A 55 -23.94 -0.16 7.34
C PRO A 55 -24.43 -0.05 8.80
N GLY A 56 -24.00 1.01 9.49
CA GLY A 56 -24.37 1.28 10.89
C GLY A 56 -23.46 0.63 11.94
N MET A 57 -22.53 -0.24 11.55
CA MET A 57 -21.49 -0.79 12.42
C MET A 57 -20.31 0.18 12.52
N ARG A 58 -19.77 0.38 13.73
CA ARG A 58 -18.51 1.09 13.97
C ARG A 58 -17.48 0.17 14.59
N PHE A 59 -16.29 0.70 14.81
CA PHE A 59 -15.20 -0.07 15.40
C PHE A 59 -15.58 -0.62 16.78
N ILE A 60 -16.25 0.16 17.61
CA ILE A 60 -16.53 -0.26 19.00
C ILE A 60 -17.47 -1.46 19.05
N GLU A 61 -18.52 -1.50 18.24
CA GLU A 61 -19.41 -2.67 18.18
C GLU A 61 -18.64 -3.90 17.67
N SER A 62 -17.79 -3.73 16.64
CA SER A 62 -16.94 -4.81 16.14
C SER A 62 -15.98 -5.32 17.20
N PHE A 63 -15.36 -4.40 17.94
CA PHE A 63 -14.41 -4.71 18.99
C PHE A 63 -15.04 -5.45 20.16
N VAL A 64 -16.25 -5.07 20.56
CA VAL A 64 -17.02 -5.79 21.58
C VAL A 64 -17.31 -7.21 21.12
N LEU A 65 -17.86 -7.40 19.92
CA LEU A 65 -18.18 -8.73 19.39
C LEU A 65 -16.92 -9.60 19.21
N TRP A 66 -15.81 -8.95 18.85
CA TRP A 66 -14.52 -9.60 18.72
C TRP A 66 -13.95 -10.04 20.07
N LEU A 67 -14.10 -9.23 21.13
CA LEU A 67 -13.67 -9.60 22.48
C LEU A 67 -14.57 -10.66 23.10
N ASP A 68 -15.88 -10.62 22.84
CA ASP A 68 -16.85 -11.56 23.41
C ASP A 68 -16.63 -13.00 22.91
N GLN A 69 -15.94 -13.17 21.77
CA GLN A 69 -15.60 -14.49 21.25
C GLN A 69 -14.57 -15.25 22.09
N PHE A 70 -13.78 -14.54 22.91
CA PHE A 70 -12.78 -15.15 23.77
C PHE A 70 -13.44 -15.67 25.05
N GLU A 71 -13.22 -16.95 25.37
CA GLU A 71 -13.89 -17.61 26.49
C GLU A 71 -13.31 -17.20 27.85
N GLU A 72 -11.99 -16.97 27.93
CA GLU A 72 -11.37 -16.60 29.21
C GLU A 72 -11.24 -15.08 29.37
N ASP A 73 -11.57 -14.56 30.56
CA ASP A 73 -11.42 -13.14 30.88
C ASP A 73 -9.96 -12.64 30.73
N ASN A 74 -8.98 -13.53 30.91
CA ASN A 74 -7.58 -13.23 30.67
C ASN A 74 -7.27 -13.04 29.17
N GLU A 75 -7.85 -13.88 28.30
CA GLU A 75 -7.68 -13.75 26.85
C GLU A 75 -8.27 -12.42 26.36
N LYS A 76 -9.43 -12.03 26.87
CA LYS A 76 -10.05 -10.73 26.57
C LYS A 76 -9.15 -9.55 26.93
N LYS A 77 -8.51 -9.58 28.11
CA LYS A 77 -7.56 -8.55 28.56
C LYS A 77 -6.34 -8.45 27.66
N VAL A 78 -5.72 -9.60 27.35
CA VAL A 78 -4.55 -9.67 26.46
C VAL A 78 -4.89 -9.17 25.06
N ALA A 79 -6.04 -9.57 24.53
CA ALA A 79 -6.54 -9.12 23.23
C ALA A 79 -6.81 -7.61 23.20
N TYR A 80 -7.40 -7.07 24.26
CA TYR A 80 -7.61 -5.63 24.42
C TYR A 80 -6.29 -4.84 24.43
N GLU A 81 -5.32 -5.27 25.24
CA GLU A 81 -4.00 -4.63 25.35
C GLU A 81 -3.26 -4.67 24.01
N PHE A 82 -3.31 -5.80 23.30
CA PHE A 82 -2.73 -5.93 21.97
C PHE A 82 -3.29 -4.88 20.99
N ILE A 83 -4.62 -4.69 20.94
CA ILE A 83 -5.22 -3.69 20.05
C ILE A 83 -4.84 -2.26 20.44
N LYS A 84 -4.76 -1.97 21.74
CA LYS A 84 -4.37 -0.66 22.25
C LYS A 84 -2.91 -0.31 21.93
N ASP A 85 -2.01 -1.28 22.07
CA ASP A 85 -0.56 -1.03 22.06
C ASP A 85 0.15 -1.43 20.75
N ARG A 86 -0.46 -2.30 19.93
CA ARG A 86 0.22 -2.92 18.77
C ARG A 86 -0.48 -2.68 17.43
N LEU A 87 -1.77 -2.31 17.42
CA LEU A 87 -2.51 -2.13 16.17
C LEU A 87 -1.97 -0.96 15.35
N ILE A 88 -1.62 -1.23 14.09
CA ILE A 88 -1.24 -0.23 13.09
C ILE A 88 -2.40 -0.08 12.11
N PHE A 89 -3.33 0.80 12.43
CA PHE A 89 -4.32 1.23 11.44
C PHE A 89 -3.71 2.31 10.54
N ILE A 90 -4.06 2.35 9.26
CA ILE A 90 -3.70 3.43 8.35
C ILE A 90 -4.97 4.06 7.80
N SER A 91 -5.18 5.33 8.11
CA SER A 91 -6.39 6.08 7.75
C SER A 91 -6.37 6.53 6.29
N ASN A 92 -7.54 6.95 5.81
CA ASN A 92 -7.64 7.53 4.47
C ASN A 92 -6.81 8.80 4.33
N ASN A 93 -6.79 9.62 5.39
CA ASN A 93 -6.06 10.88 5.41
C ASN A 93 -4.55 10.67 5.45
N GLU A 94 -4.07 9.66 6.17
CA GLU A 94 -2.65 9.27 6.17
C GLU A 94 -2.20 8.79 4.79
N ILE A 95 -2.96 7.89 4.14
CA ILE A 95 -2.64 7.47 2.76
C ILE A 95 -2.62 8.68 1.80
N LYS A 96 -3.61 9.57 1.89
CA LYS A 96 -3.64 10.78 1.06
C LYS A 96 -2.43 11.67 1.29
N HIS A 97 -1.98 11.82 2.54
CA HIS A 97 -0.79 12.58 2.87
C HIS A 97 0.48 11.94 2.28
N LEU A 98 0.61 10.60 2.38
CA LEU A 98 1.71 9.88 1.72
C LEU A 98 1.68 10.12 0.21
N VAL A 99 0.52 10.00 -0.43
CA VAL A 99 0.35 10.25 -1.88
C VAL A 99 0.74 11.69 -2.26
N SER A 100 0.43 12.69 -1.44
CA SER A 100 0.77 14.09 -1.74
C SER A 100 2.27 14.36 -1.71
N ASN A 101 3.02 13.61 -0.90
CA ASN A 101 4.45 13.79 -0.71
C ASN A 101 5.28 13.07 -1.79
N VAL A 102 4.73 12.05 -2.46
CA VAL A 102 5.42 11.26 -3.50
C VAL A 102 6.09 12.14 -4.56
N TYR A 103 5.39 13.15 -5.07
CA TYR A 103 5.92 13.97 -6.15
C TYR A 103 7.04 14.92 -5.68
N PRO A 104 6.82 15.80 -4.69
CA PRO A 104 7.85 16.72 -4.22
C PRO A 104 9.04 16.03 -3.54
N ASP A 105 8.82 14.93 -2.82
CA ASP A 105 9.86 14.37 -1.93
C ASP A 105 10.61 13.18 -2.55
N ILE A 106 10.06 12.55 -3.59
CA ILE A 106 10.67 11.36 -4.22
C ILE A 106 10.93 11.62 -5.70
N ILE A 107 9.88 11.92 -6.47
CA ILE A 107 9.96 12.01 -7.94
C ILE A 107 10.84 13.19 -8.37
N VAL A 108 10.62 14.39 -7.81
CA VAL A 108 11.41 15.58 -8.18
C VAL A 108 12.88 15.44 -7.78
N PRO A 109 13.24 15.04 -6.54
CA PRO A 109 14.63 14.78 -6.17
C PRO A 109 15.31 13.72 -7.02
N PHE A 110 14.58 12.64 -7.37
CA PHE A 110 15.10 11.62 -8.28
C PHE A 110 15.42 12.20 -9.67
N MET A 111 14.49 12.98 -10.26
CA MET A 111 14.73 13.61 -11.56
C MET A 111 15.87 14.64 -11.50
N ILE A 112 15.99 15.40 -10.41
CA ILE A 112 17.10 16.35 -10.22
C ILE A 112 18.43 15.60 -10.22
N LYS A 113 18.52 14.52 -9.44
CA LYS A 113 19.72 13.67 -9.39
C LYS A 113 20.04 13.07 -10.76
N TYR A 114 19.02 12.56 -11.47
CA TYR A 114 19.19 11.98 -12.79
C TYR A 114 19.76 12.99 -13.80
N VAL A 115 19.21 14.22 -13.85
CA VAL A 115 19.69 15.27 -14.77
C VAL A 115 21.05 15.83 -14.34
N SER A 116 21.30 15.91 -13.03
CA SER A 116 22.59 16.26 -12.44
C SER A 116 23.70 15.34 -12.94
N GLU A 117 23.49 14.03 -12.85
CA GLU A 117 24.43 13.00 -13.32
C GLU A 117 24.60 13.03 -14.84
N LEU A 118 23.51 13.20 -15.59
CA LEU A 118 23.57 13.27 -17.06
C LEU A 118 24.38 14.45 -17.60
N ASN A 119 24.30 15.60 -16.93
CA ASN A 119 24.89 16.85 -17.40
C ASN A 119 26.15 17.27 -16.64
N ASP A 120 26.63 16.44 -15.72
CA ASP A 120 27.73 16.76 -14.81
C ASP A 120 27.53 18.11 -14.09
N ILE A 121 26.28 18.37 -13.68
CA ILE A 121 25.90 19.56 -12.91
C ILE A 121 25.82 19.15 -11.44
N PRO A 122 26.52 19.81 -10.50
CA PRO A 122 26.40 19.49 -9.08
C PRO A 122 24.95 19.51 -8.58
N SER A 123 24.54 18.45 -7.87
CA SER A 123 23.14 18.20 -7.49
C SER A 123 22.51 19.28 -6.58
N TYR A 124 23.33 20.05 -5.85
CA TYR A 124 22.87 21.16 -5.03
C TYR A 124 22.45 22.39 -5.84
N LEU A 125 22.80 22.48 -7.13
CA LEU A 125 22.41 23.59 -8.03
C LEU A 125 20.99 23.39 -8.59
N ILE A 126 20.01 23.24 -7.70
CA ILE A 126 18.62 22.87 -8.03
C ILE A 126 18.04 23.78 -9.11
N ASN A 127 18.16 25.11 -8.96
CA ASN A 127 17.63 26.08 -9.92
C ASN A 127 18.24 25.95 -11.33
N LYS A 128 19.52 25.57 -11.43
CA LYS A 128 20.20 25.35 -12.70
C LYS A 128 19.65 24.09 -13.38
N ILE A 129 19.44 23.03 -12.59
CA ILE A 129 18.95 21.74 -13.06
C ILE A 129 17.48 21.84 -13.49
N THR A 130 16.60 22.40 -12.66
CA THR A 130 15.15 22.47 -12.95
C THR A 130 14.82 23.38 -14.13
N LYS A 131 15.64 24.41 -14.39
CA LYS A 131 15.51 25.27 -15.58
C LYS A 131 16.11 24.65 -16.85
N ASN A 132 16.95 23.62 -16.71
CA ASN A 132 17.55 22.93 -17.85
C ASN A 132 16.46 22.26 -18.71
N THR A 133 16.59 22.37 -20.03
CA THR A 133 15.69 21.72 -20.99
C THR A 133 15.65 20.21 -20.81
N ASP A 134 16.77 19.57 -20.46
CA ASP A 134 16.84 18.14 -20.18
C ASP A 134 15.92 17.72 -19.02
N PHE A 135 15.77 18.56 -17.99
CA PHE A 135 14.82 18.31 -16.91
C PHE A 135 13.38 18.35 -17.38
N LYS A 136 13.02 19.33 -18.22
CA LYS A 136 11.68 19.42 -18.82
C LYS A 136 11.39 18.23 -19.74
N ILE A 137 12.38 17.81 -20.53
CA ILE A 137 12.29 16.63 -21.40
C ILE A 137 12.13 15.37 -20.56
N LEU A 138 12.98 15.15 -19.54
CA LEU A 138 12.91 13.97 -18.67
C LEU A 138 11.56 13.90 -17.93
N LYS A 139 11.10 15.03 -17.40
CA LYS A 139 9.78 15.15 -16.78
C LYS A 139 8.70 14.71 -17.76
N ARG A 140 8.73 15.16 -19.03
CA ARG A 140 7.74 14.77 -20.06
C ARG A 140 7.85 13.31 -20.51
N LYS A 141 9.06 12.75 -20.49
CA LYS A 141 9.37 11.34 -20.79
C LYS A 141 9.14 10.41 -19.58
N SER A 142 8.53 10.91 -18.51
CA SER A 142 8.11 10.13 -17.35
C SER A 142 6.67 9.65 -17.49
N LEU A 143 6.45 8.37 -17.23
CA LEU A 143 5.15 7.70 -17.23
C LEU A 143 4.81 7.21 -15.82
N PHE A 144 3.60 7.45 -15.34
CA PHE A 144 3.10 7.09 -14.01
C PHE A 144 1.95 6.09 -14.15
N LEU A 145 2.10 4.91 -13.55
CA LEU A 145 1.14 3.81 -13.63
C LEU A 145 0.67 3.40 -12.23
N GLY A 146 -0.64 3.30 -12.04
CA GLY A 146 -1.23 2.70 -10.83
C GLY A 146 -1.19 1.17 -10.91
N LEU A 147 -0.62 0.50 -9.90
CA LEU A 147 -0.54 -0.96 -9.83
C LEU A 147 -1.73 -1.62 -9.14
N SER A 148 -2.59 -0.83 -8.50
CA SER A 148 -3.82 -1.26 -7.85
C SER A 148 -4.79 -0.08 -7.71
N ASP A 149 -6.05 -0.35 -7.37
CA ASP A 149 -7.00 0.69 -6.95
C ASP A 149 -6.51 1.46 -5.71
N GLY A 150 -5.76 0.78 -4.85
CA GLY A 150 -5.12 1.31 -3.66
C GLY A 150 -4.11 2.41 -3.97
N ALA A 151 -3.46 2.39 -5.15
CA ALA A 151 -2.46 3.36 -5.59
C ALA A 151 -2.93 4.83 -5.57
N ARG A 152 -4.24 5.09 -5.46
CA ARG A 152 -4.83 6.44 -5.45
C ARG A 152 -4.35 7.32 -6.61
N ILE A 153 -4.05 6.71 -7.75
CA ILE A 153 -3.46 7.38 -8.92
C ILE A 153 -4.34 8.53 -9.45
N GLY A 154 -5.67 8.41 -9.31
CA GLY A 154 -6.60 9.50 -9.61
C GLY A 154 -6.47 10.71 -8.66
N PHE A 155 -6.11 10.49 -7.39
CA PHE A 155 -5.81 11.55 -6.43
C PHE A 155 -4.43 12.17 -6.69
N PHE A 156 -3.41 11.33 -6.91
CA PHE A 156 -2.07 11.75 -7.34
C PHE A 156 -2.14 12.67 -8.57
N ARG A 157 -2.93 12.30 -9.57
CA ARG A 157 -3.17 13.12 -10.77
C ARG A 157 -3.72 14.50 -10.43
N ARG A 158 -4.73 14.59 -9.55
CA ARG A 158 -5.36 15.87 -9.20
C ARG A 158 -4.41 16.81 -8.48
N LEU A 159 -3.60 16.28 -7.56
CA LEU A 159 -2.61 17.08 -6.82
C LEU A 159 -1.53 17.63 -7.74
N ASN A 160 -1.10 16.85 -8.74
CA ASN A 160 0.01 17.20 -9.60
C ASN A 160 -0.40 17.87 -10.92
N LYS A 161 -1.66 18.30 -11.07
CA LYS A 161 -2.08 19.16 -12.20
C LYS A 161 -1.35 20.49 -12.20
N ILE A 162 -1.10 21.05 -11.01
CA ILE A 162 -0.35 22.31 -10.82
C ILE A 162 1.13 22.12 -11.19
N ASN A 163 1.63 20.88 -11.12
CA ASN A 163 3.01 20.53 -11.44
C ASN A 163 3.19 20.18 -12.93
N ASP A 164 2.33 20.67 -13.83
CA ASP A 164 2.37 20.44 -15.28
C ASP A 164 2.53 18.96 -15.70
N LEU A 165 2.00 18.01 -14.93
CA LEU A 165 1.91 16.63 -15.40
C LEU A 165 0.75 16.52 -16.39
N SER A 166 1.06 16.10 -17.63
CA SER A 166 0.04 15.91 -18.65
C SER A 166 -0.84 14.69 -18.33
N HIS A 167 -2.08 14.68 -18.83
CA HIS A 167 -3.00 13.55 -18.63
C HIS A 167 -2.44 12.26 -19.25
N GLU A 168 -1.59 12.39 -20.26
CA GLU A 168 -0.96 11.30 -21.02
C GLU A 168 0.34 10.80 -20.41
N GLN A 169 0.70 11.32 -19.24
CA GLN A 169 1.76 10.77 -18.41
C GLN A 169 1.21 9.90 -17.29
N ILE A 170 -0.10 9.91 -17.03
CA ILE A 170 -0.68 9.25 -15.87
C ILE A 170 -1.76 8.28 -16.32
N TRP A 171 -1.53 6.99 -16.09
CA TRP A 171 -2.49 5.93 -16.41
C TRP A 171 -2.97 5.20 -15.16
N LEU A 172 -4.25 4.84 -15.15
CA LEU A 172 -4.91 4.24 -13.99
C LEU A 172 -4.48 2.79 -13.74
N SER A 173 -4.10 2.09 -14.81
CA SER A 173 -3.69 0.68 -14.78
C SER A 173 -2.23 0.55 -15.22
N TYR A 174 -1.63 -0.62 -15.02
CA TYR A 174 -0.36 -0.97 -15.67
C TYR A 174 -0.56 -1.64 -17.03
N ASP A 175 -1.80 -2.04 -17.35
CA ASP A 175 -2.17 -2.56 -18.66
C ASP A 175 -2.59 -1.40 -19.58
N LEU A 176 -1.88 -1.26 -20.70
CA LEU A 176 -2.05 -0.19 -21.69
C LEU A 176 -2.44 -0.83 -23.02
N SER A 177 -3.64 -0.51 -23.52
CA SER A 177 -4.05 -0.93 -24.87
C SER A 177 -3.17 -0.30 -25.94
N ASP A 178 -3.01 -0.97 -27.07
CA ASP A 178 -2.17 -0.50 -28.18
C ASP A 178 -2.64 0.86 -28.71
N ASP A 179 -3.95 1.06 -28.85
CA ASP A 179 -4.53 2.36 -29.24
C ASP A 179 -4.13 3.48 -28.28
N LYS A 180 -4.10 3.19 -26.97
CA LYS A 180 -3.74 4.20 -25.96
C LYS A 180 -2.27 4.55 -26.02
N LYS A 181 -1.40 3.56 -26.28
CA LYS A 181 0.03 3.78 -26.48
C LYS A 181 0.29 4.66 -27.70
N ILE A 182 -0.43 4.46 -28.80
CA ILE A 182 -0.31 5.30 -30.01
C ILE A 182 -0.62 6.77 -29.67
N ASP A 183 -1.77 7.06 -29.06
CA ASP A 183 -2.16 8.42 -28.63
C ASP A 183 -1.10 9.06 -27.70
N MET A 184 -0.60 8.30 -26.72
CA MET A 184 0.43 8.80 -25.79
C MET A 184 1.74 9.12 -26.49
N LYS A 185 2.14 8.31 -27.48
CA LYS A 185 3.36 8.50 -28.26
C LYS A 185 3.27 9.72 -29.18
N GLU A 186 2.14 9.93 -29.84
CA GLU A 186 1.91 11.10 -30.69
C GLU A 186 2.00 12.38 -29.89
N LYS A 187 1.27 12.47 -28.77
CA LYS A 187 1.36 13.65 -27.90
C LYS A 187 2.72 13.83 -27.26
N LEU A 188 3.43 12.76 -26.93
CA LEU A 188 4.81 12.84 -26.47
C LEU A 188 5.70 13.51 -27.52
N LYS A 189 5.60 13.10 -28.79
CA LYS A 189 6.36 13.72 -29.89
C LYS A 189 6.03 15.21 -30.03
N GLU A 190 4.74 15.57 -30.03
CA GLU A 190 4.31 16.96 -30.15
C GLU A 190 4.86 17.85 -29.03
N ASP A 191 4.78 17.37 -27.78
CA ASP A 191 5.26 18.13 -26.63
C ASP A 191 6.79 18.26 -26.62
N LEU A 192 7.49 17.19 -27.00
CA LEU A 192 8.95 17.24 -27.15
C LEU A 192 9.36 18.22 -28.26
N ILE A 193 8.64 18.28 -29.38
CA ILE A 193 8.89 19.27 -30.43
C ILE A 193 8.71 20.69 -29.89
N LYS A 194 7.64 20.96 -29.12
CA LYS A 194 7.41 22.27 -28.48
C LYS A 194 8.53 22.66 -27.52
N ILE A 195 9.00 21.72 -26.71
CA ILE A 195 10.10 21.94 -25.74
C ILE A 195 11.43 22.18 -26.47
N LYS A 196 11.69 21.48 -27.58
CA LYS A 196 12.93 21.57 -28.38
C LYS A 196 12.95 22.72 -29.40
N LYS A 197 11.96 23.63 -29.41
CA LYS A 197 11.87 24.73 -30.41
C LYS A 197 13.07 25.67 -30.41
N ASP A 198 13.88 25.66 -29.37
CA ASP A 198 15.11 26.45 -29.29
C ASP A 198 16.25 25.74 -30.05
N LYS A 199 16.57 26.24 -31.25
CA LYS A 199 17.45 25.56 -32.23
C LYS A 199 18.92 25.44 -31.79
N ASN A 200 19.32 26.09 -30.69
CA ASN A 200 20.69 26.10 -30.16
C ASN A 200 20.89 25.17 -28.94
N LEU A 201 20.01 24.19 -28.73
CA LEU A 201 20.09 23.30 -27.57
C LEU A 201 21.09 22.16 -27.77
N ASN A 202 22.15 22.15 -26.96
CA ASN A 202 22.97 20.96 -26.72
C ASN A 202 22.21 19.99 -25.82
N LEU A 203 21.28 19.22 -26.40
CA LEU A 203 20.57 18.17 -25.68
C LEU A 203 21.49 16.98 -25.40
N ASN A 204 21.34 16.39 -24.22
CA ASN A 204 22.03 15.14 -23.94
C ASN A 204 21.55 14.04 -24.90
N LYS A 205 22.50 13.28 -25.49
CA LYS A 205 22.21 12.22 -26.45
C LYS A 205 21.25 11.17 -25.90
N GLU A 206 21.31 10.88 -24.59
CA GLU A 206 20.40 9.92 -23.94
C GLU A 206 18.94 10.35 -23.95
N LEU A 207 18.67 11.65 -24.06
CA LEU A 207 17.32 12.21 -24.04
C LEU A 207 16.80 12.55 -25.44
N ASN A 208 17.59 12.34 -26.49
CA ASN A 208 17.26 12.82 -27.83
C ASN A 208 16.17 11.98 -28.55
N ASP A 209 15.83 10.79 -28.07
CA ASP A 209 14.69 10.03 -28.62
C ASP A 209 13.32 10.56 -28.14
N ASN A 210 12.26 10.15 -28.85
CA ASN A 210 10.87 10.55 -28.55
C ASN A 210 10.09 9.42 -27.86
N ARG A 211 10.71 8.74 -26.90
CA ARG A 211 10.15 7.56 -26.21
C ARG A 211 10.10 7.76 -24.70
N PHE A 212 9.27 7.01 -23.98
CA PHE A 212 9.26 7.08 -22.52
C PHE A 212 10.55 6.50 -21.94
N LYS A 213 11.11 7.17 -20.93
CA LYS A 213 12.42 6.86 -20.33
C LYS A 213 12.29 6.42 -18.87
N LEU A 214 11.44 7.09 -18.10
CA LEU A 214 11.18 6.77 -16.69
C LEU A 214 9.77 6.21 -16.56
N ILE A 215 9.65 5.07 -15.87
CA ILE A 215 8.36 4.43 -15.57
C ILE A 215 8.20 4.37 -14.05
N TYR A 216 7.31 5.18 -13.51
CA TYR A 216 6.93 5.21 -12.11
C TYR A 216 5.73 4.30 -11.89
N LEU A 217 5.91 3.30 -11.05
CA LEU A 217 4.88 2.36 -10.64
C LEU A 217 4.45 2.71 -9.21
N LEU A 218 3.16 2.97 -9.00
CA LEU A 218 2.62 3.43 -7.72
C LEU A 218 1.71 2.36 -7.13
N ASP A 219 1.91 2.03 -5.86
CA ASP A 219 1.03 1.14 -5.10
C ASP A 219 0.95 1.59 -3.63
N ASP A 220 -0.14 1.25 -2.93
CA ASP A 220 -0.33 1.71 -1.56
C ASP A 220 0.40 0.88 -0.51
N PHE A 221 0.28 -0.44 -0.58
CA PHE A 221 0.79 -1.33 0.45
C PHE A 221 1.38 -2.62 -0.11
N SER A 222 2.54 -3.01 0.44
CA SER A 222 3.11 -4.34 0.23
C SER A 222 3.63 -4.94 1.53
N ALA A 223 3.12 -6.12 1.90
CA ALA A 223 3.57 -6.83 3.09
C ALA A 223 4.63 -7.89 2.78
N SER A 224 4.38 -8.80 1.83
CA SER A 224 5.34 -9.86 1.48
C SER A 224 6.17 -9.53 0.24
N GLY A 225 5.71 -8.66 -0.66
CA GLY A 225 6.37 -8.41 -1.95
C GLY A 225 6.11 -9.47 -3.03
N THR A 226 5.51 -10.62 -2.68
CA THR A 226 5.25 -11.76 -3.59
C THR A 226 4.37 -11.44 -4.80
N SER A 227 3.50 -10.43 -4.70
CA SER A 227 2.64 -9.98 -5.80
C SER A 227 3.42 -9.18 -6.85
N PHE A 228 4.49 -8.50 -6.45
CA PHE A 228 5.34 -7.70 -7.33
C PHE A 228 6.32 -8.58 -8.09
N ILE A 229 7.01 -9.47 -7.38
CA ILE A 229 7.91 -10.45 -7.98
C ILE A 229 8.18 -11.61 -7.02
N ARG A 230 8.23 -12.82 -7.58
CA ARG A 230 8.65 -14.06 -6.92
C ARG A 230 9.12 -15.06 -7.97
N LYS A 231 9.77 -16.14 -7.53
CA LYS A 231 10.17 -17.26 -8.39
C LYS A 231 9.41 -18.52 -7.95
N ASP A 232 8.57 -19.04 -8.85
CA ASP A 232 7.76 -20.24 -8.65
C ASP A 232 8.26 -21.33 -9.62
N ASN A 233 8.72 -22.48 -9.13
CA ASN A 233 9.21 -23.59 -9.97
C ASN A 233 10.27 -23.18 -11.03
N GLY A 234 11.14 -22.22 -10.68
CA GLY A 234 12.17 -21.70 -11.58
C GLY A 234 11.71 -20.54 -12.46
N GLU A 235 10.42 -20.24 -12.54
CA GLU A 235 9.87 -19.15 -13.35
C GLU A 235 9.54 -17.92 -12.51
N TYR A 236 9.88 -16.73 -13.02
CA TYR A 236 9.50 -15.48 -12.37
C TYR A 236 8.04 -15.13 -12.64
N LYS A 237 7.32 -14.73 -11.60
CA LYS A 237 5.93 -14.26 -11.68
C LYS A 237 5.75 -12.99 -10.87
N GLY A 238 4.83 -12.14 -11.30
CA GLY A 238 4.42 -10.94 -10.56
C GLY A 238 4.24 -9.72 -11.46
N LYS A 239 3.82 -8.59 -10.87
CA LYS A 239 3.58 -7.35 -11.60
C LYS A 239 4.84 -6.85 -12.34
N ILE A 240 6.02 -6.90 -11.71
CA ILE A 240 7.27 -6.41 -12.29
C ILE A 240 7.66 -7.23 -13.52
N GLN A 241 7.61 -8.57 -13.42
CA GLN A 241 7.91 -9.46 -14.53
C GLN A 241 6.96 -9.22 -15.72
N ARG A 242 5.64 -9.13 -15.47
CA ARG A 242 4.64 -8.84 -16.51
C ARG A 242 4.87 -7.50 -17.21
N ILE A 243 5.22 -6.48 -16.43
CA ILE A 243 5.54 -5.16 -16.97
C ILE A 243 6.75 -5.30 -17.88
N ILE A 244 7.88 -5.82 -17.39
CA ILE A 244 9.12 -5.98 -18.18
C ILE A 244 8.88 -6.79 -19.46
N GLU A 245 8.07 -7.85 -19.42
CA GLU A 245 7.71 -8.60 -20.62
C GLU A 245 6.89 -7.79 -21.63
N SER A 246 5.99 -6.93 -21.16
CA SER A 246 5.28 -5.99 -22.02
C SER A 246 6.25 -4.97 -22.63
N LEU A 247 7.20 -4.45 -21.85
CA LEU A 247 8.22 -3.49 -22.32
C LEU A 247 9.14 -4.11 -23.38
N LYS A 248 9.56 -5.37 -23.21
CA LYS A 248 10.38 -6.12 -24.18
C LYS A 248 9.72 -6.26 -25.56
N LYS A 249 8.40 -6.28 -25.62
CA LYS A 249 7.64 -6.40 -26.87
C LYS A 249 7.48 -5.06 -27.60
N ASP A 250 7.79 -3.95 -26.93
CA ASP A 250 7.43 -2.60 -27.38
C ASP A 250 8.66 -1.68 -27.47
N ASN A 251 9.47 -1.91 -28.50
CA ASN A 251 10.72 -1.18 -28.75
C ASN A 251 10.50 0.28 -29.22
N GLU A 252 9.27 0.61 -29.61
CA GLU A 252 8.93 1.91 -30.16
C GLU A 252 8.34 2.88 -29.13
N PHE A 253 7.74 2.37 -28.07
CA PHE A 253 7.13 3.20 -27.02
C PHE A 253 8.14 3.59 -25.92
N PHE A 254 9.15 2.75 -25.67
CA PHE A 254 10.15 2.95 -24.61
C PHE A 254 11.57 3.13 -25.15
N SER A 255 12.38 3.93 -24.45
CA SER A 255 13.81 4.09 -24.75
C SER A 255 14.57 2.77 -24.59
N ASN A 256 15.69 2.59 -25.31
CA ASN A 256 16.49 1.36 -25.27
C ASN A 256 17.00 1.00 -23.87
N LYS A 257 17.26 2.01 -23.04
CA LYS A 257 17.55 1.87 -21.62
C LYS A 257 16.50 2.64 -20.85
N ILE A 258 15.69 1.95 -20.05
CA ILE A 258 14.66 2.54 -19.20
C ILE A 258 15.05 2.48 -17.74
N THR A 259 14.42 3.34 -16.93
CA THR A 259 14.46 3.21 -15.48
C THR A 259 13.05 2.97 -14.97
N ILE A 260 12.86 1.87 -14.24
CA ILE A 260 11.62 1.50 -13.57
C ILE A 260 11.76 1.90 -12.09
N ILE A 261 10.86 2.76 -11.63
CA ILE A 261 10.82 3.27 -10.26
C ILE A 261 9.54 2.77 -9.60
N LEU A 262 9.64 1.79 -8.72
CA LEU A 262 8.53 1.36 -7.88
C LEU A 262 8.46 2.24 -6.63
N ILE A 263 7.30 2.85 -6.40
CA ILE A 263 7.01 3.66 -5.21
C ILE A 263 5.88 2.98 -4.46
N LEU A 264 6.20 2.49 -3.26
CA LEU A 264 5.24 1.94 -2.32
C LEU A 264 4.98 2.99 -1.22
N TYR A 265 3.73 3.38 -1.01
CA TYR A 265 3.43 4.32 0.07
C TYR A 265 3.77 3.71 1.42
N ILE A 266 3.43 2.43 1.59
CA ILE A 266 3.72 1.66 2.79
C ILE A 266 4.28 0.30 2.39
N ALA A 267 5.38 -0.13 3.00
CA ALA A 267 5.88 -1.49 2.78
C ALA A 267 6.52 -2.06 4.04
N SER A 268 6.37 -3.37 4.23
CA SER A 268 7.14 -4.07 5.25
C SER A 268 8.59 -4.22 4.82
N GLU A 269 9.48 -4.33 5.79
CA GLU A 269 10.89 -4.68 5.54
C GLU A 269 11.05 -5.97 4.74
N GLN A 270 10.21 -6.99 5.01
CA GLN A 270 10.19 -8.24 4.25
C GLN A 270 9.83 -8.00 2.78
N ALA A 271 8.83 -7.18 2.48
CA ALA A 271 8.46 -6.87 1.10
C ALA A 271 9.59 -6.16 0.34
N ILE A 272 10.24 -5.19 0.98
CA ILE A 272 11.35 -4.45 0.38
C ILE A 272 12.48 -5.41 0.02
N GLN A 273 12.92 -6.23 0.97
CA GLN A 273 13.98 -7.22 0.76
C GLN A 273 13.62 -8.21 -0.35
N GLN A 274 12.39 -8.72 -0.34
CA GLN A 274 11.92 -9.68 -1.33
C GLN A 274 11.90 -9.09 -2.73
N ILE A 275 11.35 -7.88 -2.90
CA ILE A 275 11.27 -7.21 -4.20
C ILE A 275 12.68 -6.92 -4.74
N GLU A 276 13.56 -6.34 -3.91
CA GLU A 276 14.92 -6.01 -4.34
C GLU A 276 15.73 -7.25 -4.72
N THR A 277 15.62 -8.33 -3.94
CA THR A 277 16.36 -9.57 -4.19
C THR A 277 15.92 -10.21 -5.51
N TYR A 278 14.63 -10.51 -5.67
CA TYR A 278 14.15 -11.17 -6.88
C TYR A 278 14.22 -10.28 -8.12
N THR A 279 14.12 -8.95 -7.98
CA THR A 279 14.29 -8.06 -9.14
C THR A 279 15.74 -8.07 -9.62
N LYS A 280 16.72 -8.07 -8.70
CA LYS A 280 18.15 -8.18 -9.06
C LYS A 280 18.48 -9.54 -9.67
N GLU A 281 17.89 -10.62 -9.17
CA GLU A 281 18.07 -11.95 -9.77
C GLU A 281 17.44 -12.01 -11.17
N TYR A 282 16.21 -11.51 -11.31
CA TYR A 282 15.52 -11.45 -12.59
C TYR A 282 16.28 -10.61 -13.63
N GLU A 283 16.84 -9.47 -13.21
CA GLU A 283 17.69 -8.61 -14.06
C GLU A 283 18.89 -9.37 -14.65
N LYS A 284 19.53 -10.24 -13.87
CA LYS A 284 20.66 -11.06 -14.33
C LYS A 284 20.28 -12.16 -15.31
N GLU A 285 19.05 -12.67 -15.20
CA GLU A 285 18.56 -13.79 -16.03
C GLU A 285 17.94 -13.34 -17.35
N ILE A 286 17.66 -12.03 -17.52
CA ILE A 286 17.04 -11.52 -18.73
C ILE A 286 17.99 -10.69 -19.59
N ASN A 287 17.87 -10.86 -20.91
CA ASN A 287 18.53 -9.98 -21.88
C ASN A 287 17.68 -8.71 -22.13
N PHE A 288 17.54 -7.85 -21.13
CA PHE A 288 16.83 -6.59 -21.24
C PHE A 288 17.45 -5.52 -20.33
N ASN A 289 17.77 -4.36 -20.91
CA ASN A 289 18.50 -3.31 -20.21
C ASN A 289 17.55 -2.34 -19.50
N PHE A 290 17.41 -2.50 -18.19
CA PHE A 290 16.63 -1.60 -17.35
C PHE A 290 17.34 -1.36 -16.02
N ASP A 291 17.22 -0.14 -15.50
CA ASP A 291 17.57 0.14 -14.11
C ASP A 291 16.31 0.01 -13.25
N PHE A 292 16.40 -0.63 -12.08
CA PHE A 292 15.31 -0.69 -11.11
C PHE A 292 15.62 0.12 -9.84
N LYS A 293 14.62 0.86 -9.36
CA LYS A 293 14.67 1.57 -8.06
C LYS A 293 13.38 1.31 -7.29
N LEU A 294 13.52 1.03 -6.00
CA LEU A 294 12.40 0.91 -5.07
C LEU A 294 12.47 2.06 -4.06
N PHE A 295 11.38 2.80 -3.91
CA PHE A 295 11.18 3.77 -2.85
C PHE A 295 10.01 3.34 -1.99
N THR A 296 10.19 3.43 -0.67
CA THR A 296 9.13 3.22 0.32
C THR A 296 9.02 4.47 1.18
N ILE A 297 7.82 5.02 1.33
CA ILE A 297 7.62 6.24 2.12
C ILE A 297 7.54 5.91 3.60
N GLN A 298 6.64 4.99 3.96
CA GLN A 298 6.49 4.49 5.32
C GLN A 298 6.91 3.02 5.39
N LYS A 299 8.06 2.76 6.02
CA LYS A 299 8.54 1.39 6.26
C LYS A 299 7.91 0.83 7.54
N ILE A 300 7.45 -0.42 7.47
CA ILE A 300 7.07 -1.22 8.64
C ILE A 300 8.24 -2.16 8.96
N TYR A 301 8.95 -1.85 10.04
CA TYR A 301 10.11 -2.61 10.48
C TYR A 301 9.73 -3.97 11.05
N LYS A 302 10.67 -4.92 11.02
CA LYS A 302 10.49 -6.26 11.58
C LYS A 302 10.01 -6.28 13.04
N ASP A 303 10.36 -5.28 13.84
CA ASP A 303 10.03 -5.21 15.28
C ASP A 303 8.52 -4.98 15.53
N TYR A 304 7.79 -4.54 14.51
CA TYR A 304 6.33 -4.42 14.55
C TYR A 304 5.62 -5.73 14.23
N LYS A 305 6.34 -6.77 13.78
CA LYS A 305 5.74 -8.09 13.61
C LYS A 305 5.34 -8.67 14.96
N VAL A 306 4.17 -9.28 14.99
CA VAL A 306 3.68 -10.06 16.13
C VAL A 306 4.55 -11.29 16.27
N ASN A 307 5.18 -11.44 17.44
CA ASN A 307 6.09 -12.54 17.69
C ASN A 307 6.09 -12.93 19.18
N LYS A 308 6.63 -14.12 19.49
CA LYS A 308 6.58 -14.66 20.86
C LYS A 308 7.37 -13.84 21.89
N GLN A 309 8.36 -13.06 21.46
CA GLN A 309 9.19 -12.26 22.36
C GLN A 309 8.45 -11.00 22.84
N SER A 310 7.79 -10.28 21.94
CA SER A 310 7.05 -9.05 22.28
C SER A 310 5.58 -9.30 22.62
N ASP A 311 4.97 -10.33 22.03
CA ASP A 311 3.52 -10.54 22.04
C ASP A 311 3.14 -11.94 22.56
N GLY A 312 3.99 -12.56 23.39
CA GLY A 312 3.89 -13.97 23.78
C GLY A 312 2.52 -14.42 24.31
N ASN A 313 1.85 -13.59 25.11
CA ASN A 313 0.50 -13.91 25.59
C ASN A 313 -0.55 -13.88 24.46
N PHE A 314 -0.45 -12.92 23.54
CA PHE A 314 -1.35 -12.85 22.39
C PHE A 314 -1.04 -13.97 21.38
N CYS A 315 0.23 -14.35 21.21
CA CYS A 315 0.61 -15.53 20.43
C CYS A 315 -0.05 -16.81 20.93
N LYS A 316 -0.23 -16.99 22.25
CA LYS A 316 -0.98 -18.14 22.80
C LYS A 316 -2.45 -18.14 22.33
N ILE A 317 -3.07 -16.97 22.23
CA ILE A 317 -4.44 -16.82 21.68
C ILE A 317 -4.45 -17.17 20.19
N ILE A 318 -3.48 -16.64 19.42
CA ILE A 318 -3.31 -16.92 17.99
C ILE A 318 -3.11 -18.42 17.74
N ASP A 319 -2.34 -19.10 18.59
CA ASP A 319 -2.05 -20.55 18.49
C ASP A 319 -3.21 -21.42 19.02
N GLY A 320 -4.19 -20.81 19.70
CA GLY A 320 -5.30 -21.49 20.38
C GLY A 320 -6.46 -21.89 19.46
N LYS A 321 -7.66 -21.93 20.04
CA LYS A 321 -8.90 -22.43 19.39
C LYS A 321 -9.59 -21.43 18.45
N TYR A 322 -9.11 -20.20 18.37
CA TYR A 322 -9.71 -19.11 17.59
C TYR A 322 -9.15 -19.08 16.16
N TYR A 323 -9.32 -20.19 15.44
CA TYR A 323 -8.95 -20.32 14.03
C TYR A 323 -10.00 -21.14 13.30
N ASP A 324 -10.20 -20.82 12.03
CA ASP A 324 -11.09 -21.57 11.15
C ASP A 324 -10.31 -21.95 9.88
N GLU A 325 -10.00 -23.24 9.74
CA GLU A 325 -9.26 -23.80 8.60
C GLU A 325 -9.95 -23.55 7.26
N LYS A 326 -11.27 -23.28 7.25
CA LYS A 326 -12.01 -22.91 6.03
C LYS A 326 -11.55 -21.57 5.42
N VAL A 327 -10.70 -20.81 6.12
CA VAL A 327 -10.05 -19.62 5.55
C VAL A 327 -9.02 -19.97 4.48
N GLU A 328 -8.49 -21.19 4.50
CA GLU A 328 -7.42 -21.63 3.61
C GLU A 328 -7.97 -21.99 2.22
N ASP A 329 -7.36 -21.41 1.20
CA ASP A 329 -7.56 -21.72 -0.21
C ASP A 329 -6.21 -22.01 -0.92
N GLU A 330 -6.27 -22.43 -2.19
CA GLU A 330 -5.07 -22.68 -3.01
C GLU A 330 -4.09 -21.49 -3.04
N HIS A 331 -4.60 -20.26 -2.92
CA HIS A 331 -3.79 -19.05 -2.93
C HIS A 331 -3.12 -18.75 -1.59
N THR A 332 -3.72 -19.15 -0.47
CA THR A 332 -3.11 -19.02 0.87
C THR A 332 -1.90 -19.95 1.07
N ASN A 333 -1.89 -21.10 0.41
CA ASN A 333 -0.77 -22.06 0.45
C ASN A 333 0.49 -21.58 -0.29
N MET A 334 0.37 -20.62 -1.21
CA MET A 334 1.52 -20.05 -1.93
C MET A 334 2.46 -19.20 -1.05
N GLY A 335 2.07 -18.90 0.20
CA GLY A 335 2.86 -18.06 1.11
C GLY A 335 3.97 -18.82 1.86
N GLY A 336 4.06 -20.15 1.74
CA GLY A 336 4.99 -20.95 2.55
C GLY A 336 4.67 -20.93 4.05
N ALA A 337 3.46 -20.51 4.42
CA ALA A 337 2.92 -20.60 5.77
C ALA A 337 2.12 -21.89 5.92
N ASP A 338 2.30 -22.58 7.06
CA ASP A 338 1.61 -23.83 7.37
C ASP A 338 0.10 -23.60 7.60
N ASN A 339 -0.27 -22.36 7.93
CA ASN A 339 -1.64 -21.88 8.08
C ASN A 339 -1.66 -20.33 8.04
N MET A 340 -2.86 -19.74 8.09
CA MET A 340 -3.07 -18.29 8.00
C MET A 340 -3.11 -17.57 9.35
N ARG A 341 -2.90 -18.25 10.49
CA ARG A 341 -2.99 -17.64 11.84
C ARG A 341 -2.11 -16.40 11.97
N TYR A 342 -0.88 -16.52 11.48
CA TYR A 342 0.13 -15.47 11.48
C TYR A 342 0.16 -14.65 10.18
N GLY A 343 -0.90 -14.71 9.38
CA GLY A 343 -1.03 -14.02 8.11
C GLY A 343 -0.23 -14.65 6.97
N PHE A 344 -0.63 -14.32 5.75
CA PHE A 344 0.00 -14.77 4.51
C PHE A 344 1.50 -14.47 4.51
N ALA A 345 2.29 -15.43 4.04
CA ALA A 345 3.74 -15.36 3.93
C ALA A 345 4.50 -15.12 5.26
N LYS A 346 3.90 -15.57 6.38
CA LYS A 346 4.45 -15.40 7.75
C LYS A 346 4.83 -13.94 8.03
N CYS A 347 4.04 -13.01 7.48
CA CYS A 347 4.25 -11.57 7.67
C CYS A 347 3.97 -11.15 9.11
N SER A 348 2.96 -11.75 9.75
CA SER A 348 2.62 -11.56 11.16
C SER A 348 2.38 -10.10 11.53
N LEU A 349 1.69 -9.36 10.66
CA LEU A 349 1.53 -7.91 10.85
C LEU A 349 0.29 -7.56 11.69
N PRO A 350 0.37 -6.53 12.55
CA PRO A 350 -0.80 -5.96 13.21
C PRO A 350 -1.41 -4.82 12.38
N VAL A 351 -1.47 -4.95 11.05
CA VAL A 351 -1.75 -3.82 10.13
C VAL A 351 -3.17 -3.86 9.60
N VAL A 352 -3.82 -2.70 9.51
CA VAL A 352 -5.14 -2.52 8.90
C VAL A 352 -5.11 -1.28 8.02
N LEU A 353 -5.60 -1.38 6.78
CA LEU A 353 -5.79 -0.21 5.92
C LEU A 353 -7.27 0.18 5.97
N ASN A 354 -7.56 1.47 5.86
CA ASN A 354 -8.94 1.98 5.89
C ASN A 354 -9.90 1.26 4.92
N HIS A 355 -9.41 0.76 3.79
CA HIS A 355 -10.24 0.11 2.77
C HIS A 355 -10.20 -1.42 2.82
N ASN A 356 -9.28 -2.02 3.59
CA ASN A 356 -9.12 -3.47 3.74
C ASN A 356 -8.13 -3.83 4.86
N CYS A 357 -8.41 -4.88 5.63
CA CYS A 357 -7.38 -5.54 6.45
C CYS A 357 -6.58 -6.53 5.58
N PRO A 358 -5.26 -6.34 5.36
CA PRO A 358 -4.46 -7.24 4.53
C PRO A 358 -4.43 -8.66 5.09
N ASN A 359 -4.46 -9.69 4.22
CA ASN A 359 -4.35 -11.09 4.67
C ASN A 359 -2.97 -11.44 5.24
N ASN A 360 -1.97 -10.58 5.06
CA ASN A 360 -0.67 -10.66 5.71
C ASN A 360 -0.70 -10.30 7.19
N SER A 361 -1.79 -9.68 7.65
CA SER A 361 -2.00 -9.39 9.05
C SER A 361 -2.45 -10.63 9.82
N ILE A 362 -2.39 -10.59 11.14
CA ILE A 362 -2.88 -11.69 12.00
C ILE A 362 -4.34 -11.99 11.69
N PHE A 363 -4.68 -13.27 11.53
CA PHE A 363 -6.04 -13.70 11.20
C PHE A 363 -7.09 -13.22 12.21
N LEU A 364 -6.77 -13.11 13.50
CA LEU A 364 -7.72 -12.54 14.45
C LEU A 364 -8.10 -11.08 14.15
N LEU A 365 -7.25 -10.32 13.43
CA LEU A 365 -7.60 -8.98 12.97
C LEU A 365 -8.52 -8.99 11.75
N TRP A 366 -8.55 -10.07 10.97
CA TRP A 366 -9.38 -10.18 9.78
C TRP A 366 -9.94 -11.59 9.60
N SER A 367 -11.25 -11.67 9.41
CA SER A 367 -11.90 -12.92 9.07
C SER A 367 -13.05 -12.61 8.14
N TYR A 368 -13.64 -13.64 7.55
CA TYR A 368 -14.89 -13.51 6.82
C TYR A 368 -16.07 -13.79 7.75
N ASP A 369 -17.19 -13.12 7.52
CA ASP A 369 -18.35 -13.22 8.42
C ASP A 369 -19.02 -14.61 8.43
N TYR A 370 -18.75 -15.44 7.42
CA TYR A 370 -19.23 -16.82 7.35
C TYR A 370 -18.37 -17.83 8.14
N LEU A 371 -17.21 -17.41 8.65
CA LEU A 371 -16.32 -18.25 9.43
C LEU A 371 -16.72 -18.25 10.92
N LYS A 372 -16.31 -19.31 11.62
CA LYS A 372 -16.55 -19.45 13.07
C LYS A 372 -15.86 -18.36 13.88
N THR A 373 -14.62 -18.01 13.49
CA THR A 373 -13.81 -17.00 14.19
C THR A 373 -14.09 -15.62 13.60
N ARG A 374 -14.38 -14.65 14.45
CA ARG A 374 -14.66 -13.27 14.04
C ARG A 374 -13.37 -12.48 13.93
N GLY A 375 -13.24 -11.73 12.84
CA GLY A 375 -12.18 -10.75 12.67
C GLY A 375 -12.58 -9.40 13.25
N LEU A 376 -11.64 -8.69 13.86
CA LEU A 376 -11.88 -7.33 14.35
C LEU A 376 -12.19 -6.34 13.21
N PHE A 377 -11.55 -6.55 12.06
CA PHE A 377 -11.80 -5.80 10.84
C PHE A 377 -12.26 -6.82 9.78
N PRO A 378 -13.58 -7.10 9.72
CA PRO A 378 -14.10 -8.16 8.86
C PRO A 378 -13.77 -7.87 7.40
N ARG A 379 -13.63 -8.95 6.64
CA ARG A 379 -13.39 -8.90 5.20
C ARG A 379 -14.61 -9.35 4.43
N ILE A 380 -14.87 -8.63 3.33
CA ILE A 380 -15.89 -9.04 2.35
C ILE A 380 -15.17 -9.83 1.25
N GLN A 381 -15.61 -11.07 1.01
CA GLN A 381 -15.08 -11.88 -0.09
C GLN A 381 -15.54 -11.26 -1.42
N ARG A 382 -14.58 -10.78 -2.23
CA ARG A 382 -14.87 -10.09 -3.50
C ARG A 382 -15.38 -11.03 -4.60
N HIS A 383 -15.17 -12.33 -4.45
CA HIS A 383 -15.65 -13.38 -5.35
C HIS A 383 -16.10 -14.60 -4.54
N GLY A 384 -17.30 -14.54 -3.96
CA GLY A 384 -18.02 -15.73 -3.54
C GLY A 384 -19.02 -16.08 -4.63
N SER A 385 -18.79 -17.16 -5.38
CA SER A 385 -19.94 -17.91 -5.86
C SER A 385 -20.78 -18.21 -4.62
N VAL A 386 -22.05 -17.82 -4.64
CA VAL A 386 -23.00 -18.16 -3.58
C VAL A 386 -23.03 -19.69 -3.53
N ARG A 387 -22.20 -20.28 -2.66
CA ARG A 387 -22.34 -21.68 -2.29
C ARG A 387 -23.60 -21.71 -1.43
N LYS A 388 -24.69 -22.13 -2.10
CA LYS A 388 -26.00 -22.40 -1.51
C LYS A 388 -25.88 -23.33 -0.30
#